data_AF-A0A372JX18-F1
#
_entry.id   AF-A0A372JX18-F1
#
_cell.length_a   1.000
_cell.length_b   1.000
_cell.length_c   1.000
_cell.angle_alpha   90.00
_cell.angle_beta   90.00
_cell.angle_gamma   90.00
#
_symmetry.space_group_name_H-M   'P 1'
#
loop_
_entity.id
_entity.type
_entity.pdbx_description
1 polymer ?
#
loop_
_entity_poly.entity_id
_entity_poly.type
_entity_poly.pdbx_seq_one_letter_code
_entity_poly.pdbx_strand_id
1 'polypeptide(L)'
;MIDGTSAPRAERRRLGGWLPQSEAHMARYRTELAIKARERAAHSPRTSPVEELATLIQGDPVLRMDLTRAITQAQEAGYVLGYSSIDELMVIVDFLMTYAPPFSETSLIHCPLNAVLDWPMCMPSGYALFRDRALNAQLKRVLNSWCGFLSGPHSREHLSTSAPNGWFSPEADKRIGMGQFLCEPDKPHWGFASWNDFFTRQFRAGARPVDDPGNHKVIVSPCEAAPYNLRHDVRQHDTFWIKSQPYSLQNMFAAGQTGLASAFVGGSVYQAFLSAFNYHRWHAPVSGVISKAYAVDGSYYSDAEAEGEDPGGLNDSQGYITAVAARAVIVIECDDTSIGQVACLFVGMADVSSCMIEALPGQHVNKGEELGFFQYGGSTCCLVFQPGVVRDFIPRPPFDDKASPVKVNQRIAIAR
;
A
#
# COMPACT_ATOMS: atom_id res chain seq x y z
N MET A 1 -26.18 -31.64 7.91
CA MET A 1 -24.72 -31.70 8.20
C MET A 1 -24.01 -31.56 6.87
N ILE A 2 -23.55 -30.35 6.58
CA ILE A 2 -22.81 -30.03 5.35
C ILE A 2 -21.36 -30.14 5.75
N ASP A 3 -20.68 -31.10 5.12
CA ASP A 3 -19.32 -31.50 5.44
C ASP A 3 -18.36 -30.33 5.15
N GLY A 4 -17.76 -29.81 6.22
CA GLY A 4 -16.88 -28.65 6.25
C GLY A 4 -15.45 -28.99 5.86
N THR A 5 -15.26 -29.59 4.69
CA THR A 5 -13.92 -29.78 4.13
C THR A 5 -13.55 -28.56 3.30
N SER A 6 -12.99 -27.56 3.98
CA SER A 6 -12.20 -26.53 3.31
C SER A 6 -11.16 -27.22 2.44
N ALA A 7 -11.08 -26.86 1.16
CA ALA A 7 -10.00 -27.30 0.28
C ALA A 7 -8.64 -27.13 1.00
N PRO A 8 -7.67 -28.03 0.78
CA PRO A 8 -6.34 -27.86 1.37
C PRO A 8 -5.85 -26.46 1.04
N ARG A 9 -5.38 -25.72 2.07
CA ARG A 9 -4.80 -24.36 1.99
C ARG A 9 -3.61 -24.36 1.02
N ALA A 10 -3.88 -24.41 -0.28
CA ALA A 10 -2.90 -24.26 -1.35
C ALA A 10 -2.25 -22.88 -1.20
N GLU A 11 -0.94 -22.81 -1.45
CA GLU A 11 -0.06 -21.66 -1.20
C GLU A 11 -0.76 -20.32 -1.51
N ARG A 12 -1.19 -19.61 -0.45
CA ARG A 12 -1.65 -18.23 -0.57
C ARG A 12 -0.52 -17.41 -1.20
N ARG A 13 -0.88 -16.54 -2.16
CA ARG A 13 0.10 -15.67 -2.83
C ARG A 13 0.88 -14.92 -1.76
N ARG A 14 2.19 -14.73 -1.89
CA ARG A 14 2.94 -13.84 -0.98
C ARG A 14 3.51 -12.67 -1.74
N LEU A 15 2.76 -11.58 -1.78
CA LEU A 15 3.13 -10.38 -2.50
C LEU A 15 4.13 -9.57 -1.70
N GLY A 16 5.20 -9.13 -2.37
CA GLY A 16 6.15 -8.17 -1.84
C GLY A 16 7.08 -8.66 -0.74
N GLY A 17 6.71 -9.68 0.04
CA GLY A 17 7.47 -10.19 1.18
C GLY A 17 7.37 -9.35 2.45
N TRP A 18 6.33 -8.51 2.58
CA TRP A 18 6.15 -7.50 3.64
C TRP A 18 6.21 -8.04 5.07
N LEU A 19 5.72 -9.25 5.30
CA LEU A 19 5.85 -9.92 6.59
C LEU A 19 6.72 -11.17 6.42
N PRO A 20 7.54 -11.54 7.43
CA PRO A 20 8.24 -12.81 7.46
C PRO A 20 7.35 -14.00 7.09
N GLN A 21 7.93 -14.99 6.42
CA GLN A 21 7.20 -16.22 6.07
C GLN A 21 6.83 -17.08 7.29
N SER A 22 7.56 -16.92 8.38
CA SER A 22 7.42 -17.71 9.61
C SER A 22 6.69 -16.91 10.68
N GLU A 23 5.56 -17.45 11.16
CA GLU A 23 4.83 -16.88 12.28
C GLU A 23 5.68 -16.82 13.56
N ALA A 24 6.58 -17.79 13.78
CA ALA A 24 7.51 -17.75 14.90
C ALA A 24 8.47 -16.55 14.83
N HIS A 25 8.85 -16.11 13.63
CA HIS A 25 9.63 -14.88 13.45
C HIS A 25 8.79 -13.65 13.75
N MET A 26 7.57 -13.57 13.21
CA MET A 26 6.63 -12.48 13.50
C MET A 26 6.33 -12.31 14.99
N ALA A 27 6.06 -13.41 15.68
CA ALA A 27 5.85 -13.44 17.13
C ALA A 27 7.05 -12.86 17.90
N ARG A 28 8.29 -13.26 17.56
CA ARG A 28 9.50 -12.72 18.17
C ARG A 28 9.62 -11.22 17.91
N TYR A 29 9.42 -10.81 16.66
CA TYR A 29 9.50 -9.40 16.27
C TYR A 29 8.51 -8.53 17.07
N ARG A 30 7.22 -8.92 17.12
CA ARG A 30 6.21 -8.21 17.92
C ARG A 30 6.58 -8.16 19.41
N THR A 31 7.11 -9.25 19.95
CA THR A 31 7.50 -9.32 21.37
C THR A 31 8.68 -8.41 21.69
N GLU A 32 9.72 -8.40 20.85
CA GLU A 32 10.88 -7.49 20.98
C GLU A 32 10.47 -6.03 20.85
N LEU A 33 9.57 -5.73 19.91
CA LEU A 33 9.01 -4.39 19.74
C LEU A 33 8.25 -3.95 21.00
N ALA A 34 7.44 -4.83 21.59
CA ALA A 34 6.72 -4.54 22.82
C ALA A 34 7.63 -4.28 24.02
N ILE A 35 8.77 -5.00 24.13
CA ILE A 35 9.78 -4.75 25.17
C ILE A 35 10.33 -3.34 25.03
N LYS A 36 10.82 -2.97 23.83
CA LYS A 36 11.37 -1.63 23.55
C LYS A 36 10.34 -0.52 23.77
N ALA A 37 9.09 -0.77 23.39
CA ALA A 37 8.00 0.18 23.59
C ALA A 37 7.73 0.45 25.07
N ARG A 38 7.72 -0.59 25.92
CA ARG A 38 7.58 -0.46 27.38
C ARG A 38 8.75 0.31 28.00
N GLU A 39 9.98 0.05 27.57
CA GLU A 39 11.17 0.77 28.05
C GLU A 39 11.09 2.27 27.73
N ARG A 40 10.65 2.64 26.53
CA ARG A 40 10.44 4.05 26.15
C ARG A 40 9.30 4.70 26.95
N ALA A 41 8.17 4.01 27.08
CA ALA A 41 6.99 4.54 27.76
C ALA A 41 7.23 4.86 29.24
N ALA A 42 8.21 4.21 29.88
CA ALA A 42 8.62 4.54 31.25
C ALA A 42 9.25 5.95 31.38
N HIS A 43 9.71 6.55 30.28
CA HIS A 43 10.49 7.79 30.28
C HIS A 43 9.94 8.88 29.37
N SER A 44 8.87 8.61 28.61
CA SER A 44 8.33 9.55 27.62
C SER A 44 6.81 9.50 27.59
N PRO A 45 6.14 10.67 27.55
CA PRO A 45 4.69 10.70 27.41
C PRO A 45 4.29 10.23 26.00
N ARG A 46 3.05 9.72 25.91
CA ARG A 46 2.45 9.34 24.65
C ARG A 46 2.27 10.56 23.74
N THR A 47 2.50 10.38 22.45
CA THR A 47 2.25 11.38 21.41
C THR A 47 0.76 11.69 21.30
N SER A 48 0.42 12.95 21.03
CA SER A 48 -0.97 13.43 20.99
C SER A 48 -1.88 12.59 20.07
N PRO A 49 -1.46 12.21 18.84
CA PRO A 49 -2.32 11.42 17.95
C PRO A 49 -2.67 10.03 18.48
N VAL A 50 -1.76 9.41 19.24
CA VAL A 50 -1.98 8.09 19.84
C VAL A 50 -2.79 8.20 21.13
N GLU A 51 -2.62 9.28 21.90
CA GLU A 51 -3.47 9.56 23.07
C GLU A 51 -4.93 9.79 22.67
N GLU A 52 -5.16 10.52 21.58
CA GLU A 52 -6.49 10.72 21.03
C GLU A 52 -7.09 9.43 20.46
N LEU A 53 -6.28 8.54 19.85
CA LEU A 53 -6.71 7.20 19.45
C LEU A 53 -7.15 6.38 20.66
N ALA A 54 -6.34 6.36 21.72
CA ALA A 54 -6.68 5.69 22.97
C ALA A 54 -7.96 6.28 23.57
N THR A 55 -8.11 7.60 23.59
CA THR A 55 -9.29 8.30 24.10
C THR A 55 -10.55 7.96 23.31
N LEU A 56 -10.47 7.93 21.98
CA LEU A 56 -11.59 7.53 21.12
C LEU A 56 -12.03 6.10 21.45
N ILE A 57 -11.09 5.16 21.48
CA ILE A 57 -11.38 3.76 21.74
C ILE A 57 -11.96 3.58 23.15
N GLN A 58 -11.40 4.23 24.17
CA GLN A 58 -11.90 4.12 25.54
C GLN A 58 -13.26 4.82 25.75
N GLY A 59 -13.52 5.89 25.00
CA GLY A 59 -14.77 6.65 25.05
C GLY A 59 -15.93 5.97 24.33
N ASP A 60 -15.65 5.15 23.30
CA ASP A 60 -16.66 4.44 22.53
C ASP A 60 -16.76 2.96 22.98
N PRO A 61 -17.89 2.53 23.59
CA PRO A 61 -18.03 1.17 24.09
C PRO A 61 -18.01 0.10 22.98
N VAL A 62 -18.41 0.43 21.75
CA VAL A 62 -18.39 -0.52 20.62
C VAL A 62 -16.96 -0.72 20.15
N LEU A 63 -16.21 0.38 19.92
CA LEU A 63 -14.80 0.29 19.52
C LEU A 63 -13.96 -0.43 20.58
N ARG A 64 -14.17 -0.11 21.87
CA ARG A 64 -13.50 -0.81 22.97
C ARG A 64 -13.81 -2.30 22.98
N MET A 65 -15.08 -2.67 22.87
CA MET A 65 -15.52 -4.06 22.86
C MET A 65 -14.88 -4.80 21.68
N ASP A 66 -14.95 -4.26 20.48
CA ASP A 66 -14.47 -4.94 19.27
C ASP A 66 -12.96 -5.06 19.26
N LEU A 67 -12.20 -4.05 19.68
CA LEU A 67 -10.75 -4.17 19.79
C LEU A 67 -10.34 -5.16 20.89
N THR A 68 -10.98 -5.12 22.05
CA THR A 68 -10.71 -6.11 23.12
C THR A 68 -10.96 -7.52 22.61
N ARG A 69 -12.09 -7.75 21.94
CA ARG A 69 -12.45 -9.05 21.39
C ARG A 69 -11.51 -9.48 20.28
N ALA A 70 -11.10 -8.59 19.38
CA ALA A 70 -10.16 -8.91 18.31
C ALA A 70 -8.80 -9.37 18.88
N ILE A 71 -8.32 -8.70 19.92
CA ILE A 71 -7.08 -9.09 20.63
C ILE A 71 -7.26 -10.47 21.28
N THR A 72 -8.33 -10.67 22.05
CA THR A 72 -8.60 -11.95 22.73
C THR A 72 -8.78 -13.09 21.73
N GLN A 73 -9.53 -12.88 20.64
CA GLN A 73 -9.74 -13.88 19.59
C GLN A 73 -8.43 -14.32 18.95
N ALA A 74 -7.53 -13.39 18.65
CA ALA A 74 -6.22 -13.72 18.10
C ALA A 74 -5.37 -14.53 19.10
N GLN A 75 -5.41 -14.20 20.38
CA GLN A 75 -4.69 -14.94 21.42
C GLN A 75 -5.28 -16.34 21.65
N GLU A 76 -6.61 -16.47 21.66
CA GLU A 76 -7.32 -17.76 21.77
C GLU A 76 -7.05 -18.67 20.57
N ALA A 77 -6.83 -18.09 19.38
CA ALA A 77 -6.37 -18.80 18.19
C ALA A 77 -4.88 -19.20 18.24
N GLY A 78 -4.15 -18.81 19.30
CA GLY A 78 -2.75 -19.20 19.54
C GLY A 78 -1.71 -18.24 18.99
N TYR A 79 -2.10 -17.06 18.50
CA TYR A 79 -1.17 -16.06 17.98
C TYR A 79 -0.50 -15.26 19.10
N VAL A 80 0.80 -15.02 18.96
CA VAL A 80 1.60 -14.27 19.95
C VAL A 80 1.74 -12.83 19.50
N LEU A 81 0.95 -11.93 20.09
CA LEU A 81 0.87 -10.52 19.68
C LEU A 81 1.94 -9.61 20.31
N GLY A 82 2.56 -10.02 21.41
CA GLY A 82 3.46 -9.14 22.20
C GLY A 82 2.72 -8.19 23.15
N TYR A 83 1.38 -8.19 23.12
CA TYR A 83 0.48 -7.43 23.99
C TYR A 83 -0.80 -8.23 24.25
N SER A 84 -1.53 -7.89 25.33
CA SER A 84 -2.80 -8.51 25.72
C SER A 84 -3.91 -7.51 26.05
N SER A 85 -3.65 -6.21 25.89
CA SER A 85 -4.65 -5.18 26.15
C SER A 85 -4.53 -4.01 25.17
N ILE A 86 -5.58 -3.18 25.12
CA ILE A 86 -5.60 -1.94 24.35
C ILE A 86 -4.48 -1.01 24.82
N ASP A 87 -4.23 -0.90 26.12
CA ASP A 87 -3.22 0.01 26.65
C ASP A 87 -1.80 -0.42 26.25
N GLU A 88 -1.50 -1.72 26.30
CA GLU A 88 -0.22 -2.25 25.81
C GLU A 88 -0.07 -2.07 24.30
N LEU A 89 -1.14 -2.24 23.52
CA LEU A 89 -1.14 -1.93 22.10
C LEU A 89 -0.84 -0.44 21.86
N MET A 90 -1.47 0.47 22.60
CA MET A 90 -1.21 1.92 22.47
C MET A 90 0.22 2.29 22.83
N VAL A 91 0.86 1.59 23.78
CA VAL A 91 2.30 1.75 24.07
C VAL A 91 3.16 1.38 22.87
N ILE A 92 2.83 0.28 22.17
CA ILE A 92 3.54 -0.15 20.96
C ILE A 92 3.32 0.84 19.82
N VAL A 93 2.07 1.24 19.55
CA VAL A 93 1.73 2.22 18.51
C VAL A 93 2.49 3.53 18.74
N ASP A 94 2.57 4.00 19.99
CA ASP A 94 3.31 5.22 20.31
C ASP A 94 4.82 5.10 20.07
N PHE A 95 5.42 3.96 20.42
CA PHE A 95 6.82 3.68 20.12
C PHE A 95 7.10 3.79 18.61
N LEU A 96 6.18 3.29 17.78
CA LEU A 96 6.31 3.33 16.34
C LEU A 96 6.31 4.74 15.74
N MET A 97 5.74 5.75 16.42
CA MET A 97 5.72 7.13 15.93
C MET A 97 7.10 7.75 15.77
N THR A 98 8.13 7.15 16.39
CA THR A 98 9.54 7.54 16.28
C THR A 98 10.43 6.41 15.76
N TYR A 99 9.84 5.40 15.10
CA TYR A 99 10.57 4.25 14.61
C TYR A 99 11.13 4.50 13.21
N ALA A 100 12.45 4.41 13.07
CA ALA A 100 13.15 4.40 11.79
C ALA A 100 13.24 2.95 11.28
N PRO A 101 12.83 2.64 10.04
CA PRO A 101 12.82 1.27 9.54
C PRO A 101 14.22 0.74 9.20
N PRO A 102 14.70 -0.37 9.80
CA PRO A 102 15.95 -1.00 9.42
C PRO A 102 15.81 -1.79 8.10
N PHE A 103 16.92 -1.95 7.38
CA PHE A 103 17.00 -2.94 6.31
C PHE A 103 16.99 -4.35 6.91
N SER A 104 16.42 -5.31 6.18
CA SER A 104 16.43 -6.72 6.55
C SER A 104 16.24 -7.60 5.32
N GLU A 105 17.06 -8.65 5.20
CA GLU A 105 17.00 -9.60 4.08
C GLU A 105 15.84 -10.60 4.21
N THR A 106 15.54 -11.01 5.44
CA THR A 106 14.66 -12.15 5.74
C THR A 106 13.23 -11.75 6.04
N SER A 107 13.00 -10.49 6.34
CA SER A 107 11.74 -10.00 6.86
C SER A 107 11.64 -8.56 6.50
N LEU A 108 10.75 -8.21 5.58
CA LEU A 108 10.60 -6.84 5.13
C LEU A 108 9.77 -6.07 6.13
N ILE A 109 10.29 -5.99 7.36
CA ILE A 109 9.74 -5.23 8.48
C ILE A 109 9.92 -3.74 8.17
N HIS A 110 9.24 -3.35 7.10
CA HIS A 110 8.98 -2.02 6.60
C HIS A 110 7.50 -1.67 6.86
N CYS A 111 6.77 -2.55 7.54
CA CYS A 111 5.40 -2.29 7.99
C CYS A 111 5.20 -2.74 9.45
N PRO A 112 5.93 -2.16 10.43
CA PRO A 112 5.85 -2.56 11.82
C PRO A 112 4.46 -2.41 12.44
N LEU A 113 3.62 -1.46 12.00
CA LEU A 113 2.27 -1.33 12.55
C LEU A 113 1.34 -2.39 11.94
N ASN A 114 1.48 -2.69 10.64
CA ASN A 114 0.85 -3.88 10.05
C ASN A 114 1.22 -5.16 10.82
N ALA A 115 2.50 -5.33 11.15
CA ALA A 115 2.98 -6.49 11.90
C ALA A 115 2.35 -6.61 13.30
N VAL A 116 1.96 -5.49 13.91
CA VAL A 116 1.32 -5.45 15.24
C VAL A 116 -0.19 -5.72 15.13
N LEU A 117 -0.83 -5.33 14.03
CA LEU A 117 -2.28 -5.40 13.82
C LEU A 117 -2.74 -6.58 12.95
N ASP A 118 -1.81 -7.32 12.33
CA ASP A 118 -2.04 -8.43 11.38
C ASP A 118 -3.10 -9.43 11.84
N TRP A 119 -2.99 -9.90 13.08
CA TRP A 119 -3.97 -10.84 13.61
C TRP A 119 -5.26 -10.17 14.04
N PRO A 120 -5.26 -9.11 14.88
CA PRO A 120 -6.49 -8.42 15.23
C PRO A 120 -7.33 -8.01 14.01
N MET A 121 -6.73 -7.58 12.90
CA MET A 121 -7.48 -7.10 11.72
C MET A 121 -8.24 -8.19 10.97
N CYS A 122 -7.79 -9.44 11.04
CA CYS A 122 -8.44 -10.58 10.39
C CYS A 122 -9.24 -11.48 11.37
N MET A 123 -9.47 -11.02 12.60
CA MET A 123 -10.38 -11.64 13.55
C MET A 123 -11.84 -11.21 13.33
N PRO A 124 -12.85 -12.01 13.74
CA PRO A 124 -14.26 -11.69 13.57
C PRO A 124 -14.68 -10.29 14.05
N SER A 125 -14.23 -9.87 15.24
CA SER A 125 -14.50 -8.52 15.74
C SER A 125 -13.62 -7.45 15.06
N GLY A 126 -12.46 -7.84 14.56
CA GLY A 126 -11.54 -6.99 13.82
C GLY A 126 -12.10 -6.48 12.50
N TYR A 127 -12.75 -7.35 11.72
CA TYR A 127 -13.27 -6.96 10.41
C TYR A 127 -14.21 -5.75 10.46
N ALA A 128 -15.12 -5.70 11.44
CA ALA A 128 -16.00 -4.55 11.61
C ALA A 128 -15.25 -3.33 12.14
N LEU A 129 -14.40 -3.54 13.16
CA LEU A 129 -13.62 -2.49 13.80
C LEU A 129 -12.78 -1.69 12.80
N PHE A 130 -11.98 -2.37 11.97
CA PHE A 130 -11.08 -1.68 11.03
C PHE A 130 -11.79 -1.11 9.78
N ARG A 131 -13.11 -1.29 9.68
CA ARG A 131 -13.96 -0.61 8.70
C ARG A 131 -14.64 0.63 9.29
N ASP A 132 -14.54 0.85 10.60
CA ASP A 132 -15.16 1.99 11.26
C ASP A 132 -14.54 3.33 10.81
N ARG A 133 -15.39 4.31 10.55
CA ARG A 133 -14.95 5.61 10.02
C ARG A 133 -14.22 6.45 11.05
N ALA A 134 -14.68 6.45 12.30
CA ALA A 134 -14.05 7.23 13.36
C ALA A 134 -12.67 6.66 13.70
N LEU A 135 -12.55 5.33 13.77
CA LEU A 135 -11.26 4.67 13.95
C LEU A 135 -10.29 5.01 12.81
N ASN A 136 -10.70 4.86 11.55
CA ASN A 136 -9.82 5.14 10.41
C ASN A 136 -9.44 6.63 10.31
N ALA A 137 -10.33 7.56 10.70
CA ALA A 137 -9.99 8.97 10.79
C ALA A 137 -8.87 9.23 11.82
N GLN A 138 -8.88 8.53 12.95
CA GLN A 138 -7.85 8.69 13.97
C GLN A 138 -6.56 7.91 13.63
N LEU A 139 -6.66 6.73 12.99
CA LEU A 139 -5.51 6.01 12.42
C LEU A 139 -4.77 6.86 11.39
N LYS A 140 -5.50 7.59 10.51
CA LYS A 140 -4.90 8.58 9.59
C LYS A 140 -4.02 9.58 10.34
N ARG A 141 -4.47 10.09 11.48
CA ARG A 141 -3.73 11.08 12.28
C ARG A 141 -2.47 10.47 12.90
N VAL A 142 -2.56 9.25 13.41
CA VAL A 142 -1.41 8.48 13.90
C VAL A 142 -0.39 8.28 12.78
N LEU A 143 -0.82 7.78 11.62
CA LEU A 143 0.06 7.56 10.47
C LEU A 143 0.69 8.86 9.94
N ASN A 144 -0.06 9.96 9.92
CA ASN A 144 0.49 11.27 9.55
C ASN A 144 1.56 11.75 10.54
N SER A 145 1.40 11.47 11.84
CA SER A 145 2.43 11.78 12.85
C SER A 145 3.73 11.05 12.58
N TRP A 146 3.63 9.74 12.32
CA TRP A 146 4.80 8.93 12.01
C TRP A 146 5.42 9.34 10.67
N CYS A 147 4.61 9.63 9.65
CA CYS A 147 5.09 10.17 8.38
C CYS A 147 5.85 11.49 8.56
N GLY A 148 5.41 12.35 9.49
CA GLY A 148 6.14 13.54 9.90
C GLY A 148 7.53 13.23 10.45
N PHE A 149 7.64 12.26 11.36
CA PHE A 149 8.95 11.77 11.86
C PHE A 149 9.81 11.22 10.72
N LEU A 150 9.25 10.38 9.84
CA LEU A 150 9.95 9.78 8.71
C LEU A 150 10.43 10.80 7.68
N SER A 151 9.81 11.98 7.63
CA SER A 151 10.24 13.10 6.79
C SER A 151 11.30 13.99 7.45
N GLY A 152 11.60 13.77 8.73
CA GLY A 152 12.59 14.53 9.49
C GLY A 152 14.00 13.90 9.49
N PRO A 153 15.01 14.63 10.00
CA PRO A 153 16.40 14.16 10.00
C PRO A 153 16.67 12.96 10.93
N HIS A 154 15.83 12.76 11.95
CA HIS A 154 15.98 11.68 12.92
C HIS A 154 15.64 10.29 12.36
N SER A 155 14.92 10.22 11.23
CA SER A 155 14.58 8.95 10.59
C SER A 155 15.72 8.33 9.78
N ARG A 156 16.88 9.00 9.71
CA ARG A 156 18.05 8.53 8.94
C ARG A 156 18.90 7.49 9.66
N GLU A 157 18.49 7.03 10.84
CA GLU A 157 19.23 6.08 11.69
C GLU A 157 19.82 4.90 10.90
N HIS A 158 19.03 4.35 9.98
CA HIS A 158 19.43 3.19 9.18
C HIS A 158 19.86 3.52 7.75
N LEU A 159 19.93 4.80 7.36
CA LEU A 159 20.50 5.22 6.08
C LEU A 159 22.04 5.24 6.15
N SER A 160 22.63 4.05 6.23
CA SER A 160 24.07 3.84 6.35
C SER A 160 24.53 2.58 5.62
N THR A 161 25.83 2.43 5.44
CA THR A 161 26.47 1.24 4.84
C THR A 161 26.66 0.09 5.84
N SER A 162 26.29 0.29 7.12
CA SER A 162 26.53 -0.67 8.20
C SER A 162 25.56 -1.85 8.13
N ALA A 163 26.07 -3.03 7.78
CA ALA A 163 25.30 -4.27 7.87
C ALA A 163 25.00 -4.65 9.34
N PRO A 164 23.91 -5.40 9.62
CA PRO A 164 22.91 -5.89 8.67
C PRO A 164 21.74 -4.93 8.42
N ASN A 165 21.62 -3.84 9.19
CA ASN A 165 20.41 -3.02 9.22
C ASN A 165 20.49 -1.76 8.33
N GLY A 166 21.63 -1.50 7.70
CA GLY A 166 21.88 -0.33 6.88
C GLY A 166 21.32 -0.46 5.46
N TRP A 167 20.60 0.57 5.01
CA TRP A 167 19.99 0.62 3.67
C TRP A 167 20.97 0.84 2.52
N PHE A 168 22.23 1.10 2.83
CA PHE A 168 23.32 1.17 1.86
C PHE A 168 24.32 0.02 2.02
N SER A 169 23.97 -1.02 2.79
CA SER A 169 24.80 -2.22 2.87
C SER A 169 24.87 -2.93 1.50
N PRO A 170 25.88 -3.79 1.26
CA PRO A 170 25.97 -4.56 0.02
C PRO A 170 24.71 -5.39 -0.28
N GLU A 171 24.06 -5.93 0.75
CA GLU A 171 22.84 -6.74 0.64
C GLU A 171 21.64 -5.88 0.22
N ALA A 172 21.51 -4.69 0.81
CA ALA A 172 20.50 -3.71 0.43
C ALA A 172 20.71 -3.21 -1.01
N ASP A 173 21.96 -2.88 -1.37
CA ASP A 173 22.30 -2.42 -2.71
C ASP A 173 22.09 -3.50 -3.77
N LYS A 174 22.39 -4.76 -3.47
CA LYS A 174 22.08 -5.89 -4.38
C LYS A 174 20.58 -5.99 -4.68
N ARG A 175 19.72 -5.61 -3.74
CA ARG A 175 18.26 -5.68 -3.88
C ARG A 175 17.66 -4.44 -4.54
N ILE A 176 18.17 -3.26 -4.20
CA ILE A 176 17.62 -1.98 -4.65
C ILE A 176 18.32 -1.48 -5.92
N GLY A 177 19.62 -1.75 -6.04
CA GLY A 177 20.49 -1.25 -7.10
C GLY A 177 20.62 0.27 -7.04
N MET A 178 21.29 0.81 -6.04
CA MET A 178 21.34 2.26 -5.77
C MET A 178 21.96 3.08 -6.89
N GLY A 179 22.81 2.47 -7.73
CA GLY A 179 23.43 3.12 -8.89
C GLY A 179 22.44 3.70 -9.91
N GLN A 180 21.18 3.25 -9.92
CA GLN A 180 20.16 3.77 -10.84
C GLN A 180 19.44 5.03 -10.32
N PHE A 181 19.65 5.42 -9.05
CA PHE A 181 18.97 6.53 -8.41
C PHE A 181 19.88 7.75 -8.26
N LEU A 182 19.26 8.93 -8.13
CA LEU A 182 19.94 10.15 -7.72
C LEU A 182 20.35 10.01 -6.25
N CYS A 183 21.65 9.86 -6.03
CA CYS A 183 22.28 9.79 -4.72
C CYS A 183 23.72 10.30 -4.83
N GLU A 184 24.26 10.74 -3.71
CA GLU A 184 25.60 11.32 -3.59
C GLU A 184 26.39 10.55 -2.53
N PRO A 185 27.03 9.42 -2.86
CA PRO A 185 27.70 8.54 -1.89
C PRO A 185 28.74 9.22 -1.00
N ASP A 186 29.33 10.34 -1.47
CA ASP A 186 30.33 11.12 -0.74
C ASP A 186 29.71 12.06 0.32
N LYS A 187 28.38 12.19 0.37
CA LYS A 187 27.66 12.98 1.38
C LYS A 187 27.13 12.10 2.52
N PRO A 188 26.94 12.67 3.73
CA PRO A 188 26.23 11.97 4.81
C PRO A 188 24.89 11.40 4.34
N HIS A 189 24.61 10.16 4.71
CA HIS A 189 23.41 9.42 4.29
C HIS A 189 23.17 9.42 2.77
N TRP A 190 24.26 9.51 1.99
CA TRP A 190 24.25 9.59 0.52
C TRP A 190 23.44 10.76 -0.04
N GLY A 191 23.30 11.84 0.74
CA GLY A 191 22.57 13.05 0.36
C GLY A 191 21.08 13.04 0.72
N PHE A 192 20.52 11.92 1.21
CA PHE A 192 19.11 11.86 1.60
C PHE A 192 18.86 12.60 2.93
N ALA A 193 17.89 13.50 2.92
CA ALA A 193 17.52 14.33 4.06
C ALA A 193 16.68 13.58 5.11
N SER A 194 16.01 12.50 4.74
CA SER A 194 15.16 11.71 5.64
C SER A 194 14.91 10.31 5.06
N TRP A 195 14.28 9.44 5.86
CA TRP A 195 13.79 8.15 5.39
C TRP A 195 12.82 8.26 4.22
N ASN A 196 11.85 9.19 4.29
CA ASN A 196 10.90 9.40 3.19
C ASN A 196 11.58 9.94 1.92
N ASP A 197 12.63 10.75 2.05
CA ASP A 197 13.45 11.20 0.91
C ASP A 197 14.13 10.00 0.21
N PHE A 198 14.72 9.08 0.99
CA PHE A 198 15.26 7.83 0.45
C PHE A 198 14.18 6.89 -0.13
N PHE A 199 13.04 6.75 0.54
CA PHE A 199 11.95 5.88 0.08
C PHE A 199 11.37 6.36 -1.25
N THR A 200 11.26 7.68 -1.40
CA THR A 200 10.77 8.37 -2.61
C THR A 200 11.89 8.79 -3.55
N ARG A 201 13.09 8.19 -3.43
CA ARG A 201 14.26 8.44 -4.29
C ARG A 201 13.89 8.50 -5.77
N GLN A 202 14.50 9.43 -6.49
CA GLN A 202 14.29 9.62 -7.93
C GLN A 202 15.30 8.82 -8.76
N PHE A 203 14.87 8.35 -9.92
CA PHE A 203 15.77 7.73 -10.89
C PHE A 203 16.74 8.75 -11.51
N ARG A 204 17.93 8.29 -11.89
CA ARG A 204 18.80 9.05 -12.80
C ARG A 204 18.14 9.19 -14.16
N ALA A 205 18.42 10.29 -14.85
CA ALA A 205 17.98 10.49 -16.23
C ALA A 205 18.38 9.29 -17.10
N GLY A 206 17.43 8.77 -17.89
CA GLY A 206 17.63 7.62 -18.77
C GLY A 206 17.58 6.24 -18.09
N ALA A 207 17.44 6.14 -16.77
CA ALA A 207 17.35 4.83 -16.09
C ALA A 207 16.05 4.06 -16.41
N ARG A 208 15.00 4.77 -16.83
CA ARG A 208 13.68 4.24 -17.21
C ARG A 208 13.14 4.96 -18.45
N PRO A 209 13.66 4.65 -19.65
CA PRO A 209 13.15 5.23 -20.89
C PRO A 209 11.70 4.83 -21.11
N VAL A 210 10.92 5.72 -21.74
CA VAL A 210 9.53 5.47 -22.13
C VAL A 210 9.48 4.54 -23.33
N ASP A 211 8.76 3.44 -23.21
CA ASP A 211 8.51 2.53 -24.32
C ASP A 211 7.66 3.22 -25.39
N ASP A 212 8.21 3.24 -26.61
CA ASP A 212 7.58 3.77 -27.82
C ASP A 212 6.97 5.18 -27.60
N PRO A 213 7.81 6.19 -27.29
CA PRO A 213 7.34 7.49 -26.82
C PRO A 213 6.49 8.24 -27.85
N GLY A 214 6.73 8.01 -29.16
CA GLY A 214 5.97 8.61 -30.26
C GLY A 214 4.65 7.91 -30.58
N ASN A 215 4.35 6.76 -29.97
CA ASN A 215 3.13 6.00 -30.23
C ASN A 215 2.11 6.17 -29.11
N HIS A 216 1.06 6.94 -29.38
CA HIS A 216 0.03 7.26 -28.40
C HIS A 216 -0.84 6.03 -28.04
N LYS A 217 -0.87 5.00 -28.89
CA LYS A 217 -1.59 3.73 -28.62
C LYS A 217 -0.89 2.86 -27.59
N VAL A 218 0.40 3.09 -27.34
CA VAL A 218 1.17 2.34 -26.35
C VAL A 218 0.98 2.95 -24.97
N ILE A 219 0.35 2.18 -24.09
CA ILE A 219 0.12 2.53 -22.69
C ILE A 219 1.22 1.88 -21.85
N VAL A 220 1.89 2.69 -21.02
CA VAL A 220 3.03 2.24 -20.21
C VAL A 220 2.65 2.08 -18.73
N SER A 221 3.45 1.30 -18.00
CA SER A 221 3.28 1.07 -16.57
C SER A 221 3.52 2.38 -15.82
N PRO A 222 2.59 2.79 -14.93
CA PRO A 222 2.75 4.00 -14.13
C PRO A 222 3.76 3.81 -12.99
N CYS A 223 4.08 2.57 -12.61
CA CYS A 223 4.94 2.24 -11.46
C CYS A 223 5.85 1.05 -11.76
N GLU A 224 6.87 0.83 -10.90
CA GLU A 224 7.56 -0.46 -10.79
C GLU A 224 6.68 -1.44 -9.99
N ALA A 225 5.93 -2.31 -10.67
CA ALA A 225 4.90 -3.12 -10.03
C ALA A 225 4.73 -4.51 -10.66
N ALA A 226 4.51 -5.53 -9.82
CA ALA A 226 4.19 -6.88 -10.27
C ALA A 226 2.70 -6.96 -10.67
N PRO A 227 2.35 -7.47 -11.86
CA PRO A 227 0.96 -7.68 -12.25
C PRO A 227 0.23 -8.55 -11.22
N TYR A 228 -0.95 -8.11 -10.77
CA TYR A 228 -1.72 -8.82 -9.74
C TYR A 228 -3.02 -9.40 -10.30
N ASN A 229 -3.78 -8.56 -11.02
CA ASN A 229 -5.07 -8.95 -11.55
C ASN A 229 -5.44 -8.17 -12.80
N LEU A 230 -6.22 -8.81 -13.67
CA LEU A 230 -6.81 -8.20 -14.85
C LEU A 230 -8.30 -8.58 -14.88
N ARG A 231 -9.17 -7.58 -15.01
CA ARG A 231 -10.62 -7.78 -15.12
C ARG A 231 -11.18 -6.97 -16.28
N HIS A 232 -12.16 -7.56 -16.94
CA HIS A 232 -12.96 -6.95 -18.00
C HIS A 232 -14.41 -6.89 -17.56
N ASP A 233 -15.23 -6.13 -18.29
CA ASP A 233 -16.65 -5.96 -18.03
C ASP A 233 -16.94 -5.49 -16.60
N VAL A 234 -16.13 -4.54 -16.11
CA VAL A 234 -16.26 -4.01 -14.76
C VAL A 234 -17.55 -3.23 -14.59
N ARG A 235 -18.17 -3.37 -13.42
CA ARG A 235 -19.51 -2.84 -13.14
C ARG A 235 -19.43 -1.57 -12.32
N GLN A 236 -20.48 -0.74 -12.45
CA GLN A 236 -20.60 0.45 -11.62
C GLN A 236 -20.64 0.10 -10.13
N HIS A 237 -21.44 -0.91 -9.78
CA HIS A 237 -21.53 -1.48 -8.45
C HIS A 237 -21.26 -2.98 -8.51
N ASP A 238 -20.43 -3.47 -7.60
CA ASP A 238 -20.15 -4.90 -7.44
C ASP A 238 -19.95 -5.26 -5.96
N THR A 239 -20.09 -6.54 -5.63
CA THR A 239 -19.88 -7.06 -4.28
C THR A 239 -18.40 -7.33 -4.04
N PHE A 240 -17.59 -6.28 -3.95
CA PHE A 240 -16.13 -6.38 -3.84
C PHE A 240 -15.63 -7.08 -2.55
N TRP A 241 -16.52 -7.33 -1.58
CA TRP A 241 -16.25 -7.99 -0.30
C TRP A 241 -16.59 -9.49 -0.25
N ILE A 242 -17.08 -10.07 -1.35
CA ILE A 242 -17.24 -11.53 -1.45
C ILE A 242 -16.01 -12.16 -2.11
N LYS A 243 -16.00 -13.51 -2.17
CA LYS A 243 -14.95 -14.29 -2.85
C LYS A 243 -14.65 -13.72 -4.24
N SER A 244 -13.37 -13.73 -4.62
CA SER A 244 -12.84 -13.23 -5.91
C SER A 244 -12.75 -11.70 -6.06
N GLN A 245 -13.20 -10.93 -5.06
CA GLN A 245 -12.98 -9.49 -4.91
C GLN A 245 -13.15 -8.68 -6.23
N PRO A 246 -14.36 -8.66 -6.81
CA PRO A 246 -14.61 -7.92 -8.04
C PRO A 246 -14.45 -6.40 -7.83
N TYR A 247 -14.20 -5.67 -8.91
CA TYR A 247 -14.00 -4.22 -8.86
C TYR A 247 -15.32 -3.46 -9.00
N SER A 248 -15.71 -2.75 -7.93
CA SER A 248 -16.87 -1.85 -7.93
C SER A 248 -16.42 -0.43 -8.25
N LEU A 249 -16.65 0.04 -9.49
CA LEU A 249 -16.15 1.34 -9.96
C LEU A 249 -16.62 2.52 -9.10
N GLN A 250 -17.87 2.51 -8.65
CA GLN A 250 -18.39 3.56 -7.77
C GLN A 250 -17.63 3.62 -6.45
N ASN A 251 -17.29 2.47 -5.88
CA ASN A 251 -16.52 2.42 -4.65
C ASN A 251 -15.07 2.81 -4.89
N MET A 252 -14.45 2.40 -6.00
CA MET A 252 -13.10 2.78 -6.39
C MET A 252 -12.96 4.29 -6.64
N PHE A 253 -13.93 4.94 -7.28
CA PHE A 253 -13.89 6.39 -7.55
C PHE A 253 -14.45 7.27 -6.42
N ALA A 254 -15.03 6.66 -5.37
CA ALA A 254 -15.79 7.31 -4.30
C ALA A 254 -17.23 7.72 -4.66
N ALA A 255 -18.07 7.82 -3.63
CA ALA A 255 -19.53 7.99 -3.76
C ALA A 255 -19.96 9.25 -4.56
N GLY A 256 -19.18 10.34 -4.50
CA GLY A 256 -19.48 11.59 -5.21
C GLY A 256 -19.13 11.59 -6.70
N GLN A 257 -18.60 10.49 -7.25
CA GLN A 257 -18.04 10.43 -8.61
C GLN A 257 -18.84 9.51 -9.53
N THR A 258 -20.17 9.47 -9.39
CA THR A 258 -21.06 8.60 -10.18
C THR A 258 -20.89 8.77 -11.69
N GLY A 259 -20.86 10.02 -12.19
CA GLY A 259 -20.68 10.28 -13.62
C GLY A 259 -19.33 9.79 -14.15
N LEU A 260 -18.27 9.92 -13.34
CA LEU A 260 -16.96 9.38 -13.68
C LEU A 260 -17.00 7.85 -13.72
N ALA A 261 -17.55 7.21 -12.69
CA ALA A 261 -17.65 5.76 -12.62
C ALA A 261 -18.43 5.17 -13.81
N SER A 262 -19.54 5.80 -14.21
CA SER A 262 -20.35 5.38 -15.35
C SER A 262 -19.58 5.39 -16.67
N ALA A 263 -18.61 6.30 -16.86
CA ALA A 263 -17.81 6.38 -18.08
C ALA A 263 -16.88 5.16 -18.30
N PHE A 264 -16.62 4.37 -17.26
CA PHE A 264 -15.74 3.19 -17.30
C PHE A 264 -16.50 1.85 -17.23
N VAL A 265 -17.84 1.87 -17.14
CA VAL A 265 -18.67 0.65 -17.08
C VAL A 265 -18.50 -0.18 -18.36
N GLY A 266 -18.35 -1.49 -18.20
CA GLY A 266 -18.04 -2.42 -19.30
C GLY A 266 -16.56 -2.39 -19.72
N GLY A 267 -15.76 -1.56 -19.04
CA GLY A 267 -14.34 -1.37 -19.29
C GLY A 267 -13.45 -2.48 -18.74
N SER A 268 -12.18 -2.13 -18.49
CA SER A 268 -11.22 -3.04 -17.88
C SER A 268 -10.40 -2.39 -16.78
N VAL A 269 -9.98 -3.20 -15.82
CA VAL A 269 -9.10 -2.82 -14.71
C VAL A 269 -7.86 -3.71 -14.74
N TYR A 270 -6.70 -3.09 -14.85
CA TYR A 270 -5.39 -3.72 -14.63
C TYR A 270 -4.87 -3.30 -13.27
N GLN A 271 -4.70 -4.25 -12.35
CA GLN A 271 -4.13 -4.02 -11.03
C GLN A 271 -2.71 -4.59 -10.96
N ALA A 272 -1.80 -3.82 -10.39
CA ALA A 272 -0.44 -4.24 -10.09
C ALA A 272 -0.05 -3.87 -8.65
N PHE A 273 0.90 -4.62 -8.10
CA PHE A 273 1.34 -4.55 -6.72
C PHE A 273 2.76 -4.02 -6.60
N LEU A 274 3.00 -3.11 -5.66
CA LEU A 274 4.31 -2.51 -5.42
C LEU A 274 4.94 -3.12 -4.16
N SER A 275 6.14 -3.67 -4.29
CA SER A 275 6.97 -4.08 -3.14
C SER A 275 7.68 -2.87 -2.53
N ALA A 276 7.98 -2.91 -1.23
CA ALA A 276 8.70 -1.86 -0.48
C ALA A 276 10.03 -1.44 -1.12
N PHE A 277 10.70 -2.34 -1.85
CA PHE A 277 11.96 -2.06 -2.52
C PHE A 277 11.81 -1.39 -3.88
N ASN A 278 10.61 -1.44 -4.45
CA ASN A 278 10.36 -0.85 -5.74
C ASN A 278 10.44 0.68 -5.63
N TYR A 279 10.42 1.32 -6.78
CA TYR A 279 10.26 2.75 -6.90
C TYR A 279 8.79 3.12 -6.65
N HIS A 280 8.55 4.08 -5.76
CA HIS A 280 7.22 4.44 -5.26
C HIS A 280 6.65 5.75 -5.81
N ARG A 281 7.28 6.32 -6.84
CA ARG A 281 6.72 7.46 -7.58
C ARG A 281 5.97 6.93 -8.81
N TRP A 282 4.93 7.66 -9.19
CA TRP A 282 3.98 7.25 -10.23
C TRP A 282 4.11 8.13 -11.44
N HIS A 283 3.95 7.56 -12.62
CA HIS A 283 4.13 8.23 -13.89
C HIS A 283 2.88 8.11 -14.77
N ALA A 284 2.71 9.07 -15.67
CA ALA A 284 1.59 9.13 -16.60
C ALA A 284 1.68 7.95 -17.60
N PRO A 285 0.70 7.04 -17.63
CA PRO A 285 0.73 5.89 -18.54
C PRO A 285 0.47 6.29 -20.00
N VAL A 286 -0.05 7.49 -20.23
CA VAL A 286 -0.44 8.09 -21.52
C VAL A 286 -0.23 9.62 -21.45
N SER A 287 -0.10 10.27 -22.61
CA SER A 287 -0.11 11.74 -22.69
C SER A 287 -1.54 12.28 -22.69
N GLY A 288 -1.77 13.43 -22.07
CA GLY A 288 -3.08 14.05 -22.03
C GLY A 288 -3.23 15.14 -20.98
N VAL A 289 -4.46 15.62 -20.80
CA VAL A 289 -4.79 16.62 -19.79
C VAL A 289 -5.37 15.94 -18.56
N ILE A 290 -4.85 16.27 -17.37
CA ILE A 290 -5.42 15.82 -16.10
C ILE A 290 -6.80 16.46 -15.93
N SER A 291 -7.89 15.70 -16.07
CA SER A 291 -9.24 16.23 -15.83
C SER A 291 -9.64 16.19 -14.37
N LYS A 292 -9.12 15.22 -13.61
CA LYS A 292 -9.38 15.08 -12.17
C LYS A 292 -8.12 14.59 -11.46
N ALA A 293 -7.85 15.15 -10.29
CA ALA A 293 -6.85 14.66 -9.36
C ALA A 293 -7.35 14.91 -7.93
N TYR A 294 -7.59 13.85 -7.16
CA TYR A 294 -8.12 13.97 -5.80
C TYR A 294 -7.76 12.77 -4.92
N ALA A 295 -7.64 13.02 -3.62
CA ALA A 295 -7.50 11.97 -2.61
C ALA A 295 -8.88 11.50 -2.13
N VAL A 296 -8.97 10.22 -1.79
CA VAL A 296 -10.12 9.60 -1.14
C VAL A 296 -9.67 9.05 0.20
N ASP A 297 -10.31 9.51 1.27
CA ASP A 297 -10.14 8.94 2.61
C ASP A 297 -10.77 7.54 2.66
N GLY A 298 -10.10 6.61 3.35
CA GLY A 298 -10.51 5.22 3.42
C GLY A 298 -9.90 4.48 4.60
N SER A 299 -9.93 3.15 4.52
CA SER A 299 -9.32 2.29 5.52
C SER A 299 -7.80 2.16 5.35
N TYR A 300 -7.14 1.74 6.43
CA TYR A 300 -5.68 1.53 6.47
C TYR A 300 -5.34 0.04 6.72
N TYR A 301 -6.07 -0.60 7.63
CA TYR A 301 -5.83 -1.98 8.07
C TYR A 301 -7.09 -2.84 7.98
N SER A 302 -7.71 -2.92 6.79
CA SER A 302 -8.98 -3.64 6.60
C SER A 302 -8.84 -4.84 5.68
N ASP A 303 -9.06 -6.04 6.24
CA ASP A 303 -9.08 -7.28 5.48
C ASP A 303 -10.47 -7.66 4.93
N ALA A 304 -10.43 -8.39 3.81
CA ALA A 304 -11.58 -9.02 3.20
C ALA A 304 -11.95 -10.28 3.99
N GLU A 305 -13.04 -10.21 4.73
CA GLU A 305 -13.54 -11.32 5.57
C GLU A 305 -13.77 -12.62 4.79
N ALA A 306 -14.11 -12.52 3.50
CA ALA A 306 -14.29 -13.67 2.62
C ALA A 306 -13.01 -14.47 2.34
N GLU A 307 -11.83 -13.89 2.58
CA GLU A 307 -10.51 -14.54 2.39
C GLU A 307 -10.00 -15.21 3.69
N GLY A 308 -10.61 -14.89 4.83
CA GLY A 308 -10.24 -15.39 6.16
C GLY A 308 -8.94 -14.77 6.69
N GLU A 309 -8.29 -15.47 7.63
CA GLU A 309 -7.00 -15.05 8.22
C GLU A 309 -5.97 -14.71 7.15
N ASP A 310 -5.15 -13.68 7.28
CA ASP A 310 -4.11 -13.32 6.29
C ASP A 310 -2.73 -13.18 6.95
N PRO A 311 -1.86 -14.22 6.88
CA PRO A 311 -0.51 -14.17 7.43
C PRO A 311 0.42 -13.14 6.76
N GLY A 312 0.04 -12.60 5.61
CA GLY A 312 0.78 -11.55 4.90
C GLY A 312 0.32 -10.13 5.24
N GLY A 313 -0.81 -9.99 5.96
CA GLY A 313 -1.44 -8.73 6.34
C GLY A 313 -1.83 -7.88 5.13
N LEU A 314 -3.11 -7.96 4.72
CA LEU A 314 -3.72 -7.31 3.54
C LEU A 314 -3.30 -7.86 2.18
N ASN A 315 -2.47 -8.89 2.17
CA ASN A 315 -1.92 -9.52 0.98
C ASN A 315 -2.97 -10.34 0.20
N ASP A 316 -3.93 -10.95 0.89
CA ASP A 316 -5.05 -11.65 0.26
C ASP A 316 -6.19 -10.67 -0.11
N SER A 317 -6.19 -9.45 0.44
CA SER A 317 -7.26 -8.45 0.31
C SER A 317 -7.07 -7.44 -0.83
N GLN A 318 -6.15 -7.68 -1.76
CA GLN A 318 -5.71 -6.67 -2.75
C GLN A 318 -6.81 -6.13 -3.66
N GLY A 319 -7.76 -6.96 -4.11
CA GLY A 319 -8.86 -6.49 -4.95
C GLY A 319 -9.83 -5.63 -4.13
N TYR A 320 -10.12 -6.08 -2.92
CA TYR A 320 -11.01 -5.44 -1.95
C TYR A 320 -10.51 -4.04 -1.54
N ILE A 321 -9.22 -3.88 -1.23
CA ILE A 321 -8.67 -2.59 -0.77
C ILE A 321 -8.80 -1.48 -1.81
N THR A 322 -8.89 -1.80 -3.11
CA THR A 322 -9.10 -0.79 -4.17
C THR A 322 -10.41 -0.01 -4.00
N ALA A 323 -11.39 -0.59 -3.31
CA ALA A 323 -12.70 -0.01 -3.07
C ALA A 323 -12.81 0.71 -1.71
N VAL A 324 -11.99 0.36 -0.72
CA VAL A 324 -12.15 0.81 0.66
C VAL A 324 -10.98 1.59 1.23
N ALA A 325 -9.75 1.32 0.77
CA ALA A 325 -8.57 1.92 1.35
C ALA A 325 -8.39 3.38 0.89
N ALA A 326 -7.61 4.12 1.67
CA ALA A 326 -7.17 5.47 1.30
C ALA A 326 -6.40 5.42 -0.04
N ARG A 327 -6.66 6.37 -0.94
CA ARG A 327 -6.10 6.34 -2.29
C ARG A 327 -6.11 7.69 -2.99
N ALA A 328 -5.20 7.87 -3.94
CA ALA A 328 -5.24 8.94 -4.92
C ALA A 328 -5.92 8.47 -6.21
N VAL A 329 -6.74 9.34 -6.81
CA VAL A 329 -7.36 9.12 -8.12
C VAL A 329 -6.93 10.24 -9.05
N ILE A 330 -6.36 9.87 -10.19
CA ILE A 330 -5.97 10.78 -11.26
C ILE A 330 -6.63 10.30 -12.56
N VAL A 331 -7.30 11.20 -13.28
CA VAL A 331 -7.95 10.90 -14.56
C VAL A 331 -7.31 11.75 -15.64
N ILE A 332 -6.88 11.10 -16.71
CA ILE A 332 -6.23 11.72 -17.86
C ILE A 332 -7.18 11.64 -19.06
N GLU A 333 -7.57 12.79 -19.59
CA GLU A 333 -8.16 12.90 -20.93
C GLU A 333 -7.03 12.77 -21.95
N CYS A 334 -6.99 11.66 -22.68
CA CYS A 334 -5.86 11.33 -23.52
C CYS A 334 -5.81 12.21 -24.78
N ASP A 335 -4.60 12.57 -25.20
CA ASP A 335 -4.40 13.30 -26.47
C ASP A 335 -4.91 12.49 -27.67
N ASP A 336 -4.74 11.16 -27.63
CA ASP A 336 -5.43 10.27 -28.56
C ASP A 336 -6.86 10.04 -28.10
N THR A 337 -7.78 10.76 -28.72
CA THR A 337 -9.22 10.75 -28.39
C THR A 337 -9.89 9.38 -28.56
N SER A 338 -9.27 8.45 -29.28
CA SER A 338 -9.79 7.08 -29.40
C SER A 338 -9.55 6.24 -28.14
N ILE A 339 -8.61 6.64 -27.28
CA ILE A 339 -8.40 6.07 -25.94
C ILE A 339 -9.40 6.67 -24.97
N GLY A 340 -9.78 7.94 -25.17
CA GLY A 340 -10.70 8.67 -24.31
C GLY A 340 -10.06 8.95 -22.95
N GLN A 341 -10.60 8.36 -21.89
CA GLN A 341 -10.11 8.56 -20.53
C GLN A 341 -9.35 7.34 -20.00
N VAL A 342 -8.25 7.60 -19.30
CA VAL A 342 -7.57 6.61 -18.45
C VAL A 342 -7.58 7.11 -17.02
N ALA A 343 -8.11 6.30 -16.10
CA ALA A 343 -8.03 6.59 -14.68
C ALA A 343 -6.92 5.76 -14.02
N CYS A 344 -6.07 6.45 -13.26
CA CYS A 344 -5.02 5.89 -12.44
C CYS A 344 -5.44 5.99 -10.98
N LEU A 345 -5.51 4.85 -10.29
CA LEU A 345 -5.77 4.79 -8.86
C LEU A 345 -4.52 4.27 -8.15
N PHE A 346 -4.04 5.05 -7.20
CA PHE A 346 -2.88 4.71 -6.37
C PHE A 346 -3.38 4.47 -4.95
N VAL A 347 -3.41 3.21 -4.54
CA VAL A 347 -4.11 2.75 -3.34
C VAL A 347 -3.10 2.43 -2.26
N GLY A 348 -3.28 3.08 -1.11
CA GLY A 348 -2.51 2.83 0.09
C GLY A 348 -2.84 1.48 0.72
N MET A 349 -1.87 0.84 1.35
CA MET A 349 -2.03 -0.38 2.11
C MET A 349 -1.21 -0.32 3.40
N ALA A 350 -1.86 -0.56 4.54
CA ALA A 350 -1.26 -0.54 5.87
C ALA A 350 -0.45 0.74 6.11
N ASP A 351 0.85 0.58 6.39
CA ASP A 351 1.73 1.67 6.80
C ASP A 351 1.95 2.67 5.66
N VAL A 352 1.78 2.28 4.37
CA VAL A 352 1.66 3.25 3.27
C VAL A 352 0.21 3.62 3.20
N SER A 353 -0.06 4.88 3.43
CA SER A 353 -1.33 5.44 2.98
C SER A 353 -1.23 6.91 2.61
N SER A 354 -0.03 7.49 2.67
CA SER A 354 0.25 8.83 2.19
C SER A 354 0.35 8.81 0.66
N CYS A 355 -0.76 9.11 0.01
CA CYS A 355 -0.86 9.25 -1.43
C CYS A 355 -0.65 10.72 -1.81
N MET A 356 0.58 11.08 -2.19
CA MET A 356 0.95 12.45 -2.53
C MET A 356 0.70 12.69 -4.02
N ILE A 357 -0.26 13.56 -4.33
CA ILE A 357 -0.59 13.95 -5.70
C ILE A 357 0.19 15.23 -6.03
N GLU A 358 1.01 15.18 -7.08
CA GLU A 358 1.70 16.37 -7.61
C GLU A 358 1.01 16.92 -8.87
N ALA A 359 0.39 16.04 -9.67
CA ALA A 359 -0.34 16.43 -10.86
C ALA A 359 -1.58 17.28 -10.54
N LEU A 360 -1.80 18.34 -11.32
CA LEU A 360 -2.88 19.30 -11.10
C LEU A 360 -3.97 19.18 -12.18
N PRO A 361 -5.26 19.30 -11.83
CA PRO A 361 -6.31 19.41 -12.84
C PRO A 361 -6.04 20.56 -13.82
N GLY A 362 -6.18 20.29 -15.11
CA GLY A 362 -5.87 21.21 -16.21
C GLY A 362 -4.41 21.19 -16.69
N GLN A 363 -3.51 20.52 -15.97
CA GLN A 363 -2.14 20.28 -16.42
C GLN A 363 -2.15 19.29 -17.59
N HIS A 364 -1.41 19.60 -18.65
CA HIS A 364 -1.04 18.62 -19.66
C HIS A 364 0.22 17.88 -19.21
N VAL A 365 0.20 16.55 -19.34
CA VAL A 365 1.33 15.68 -19.02
C VAL A 365 1.69 14.83 -20.23
N ASN A 366 2.98 14.59 -20.41
CA ASN A 366 3.48 13.62 -21.38
C ASN A 366 3.56 12.22 -20.78
N LYS A 367 3.37 11.19 -21.61
CA LYS A 367 3.58 9.79 -21.25
C LYS A 367 4.96 9.61 -20.59
N GLY A 368 4.96 9.10 -19.37
CA GLY A 368 6.15 8.90 -18.54
C GLY A 368 6.56 10.07 -17.65
N GLU A 369 5.82 11.18 -17.64
CA GLU A 369 6.02 12.26 -16.65
C GLU A 369 5.44 11.87 -15.29
N GLU A 370 6.03 12.38 -14.22
CA GLU A 370 5.61 12.06 -12.87
C GLU A 370 4.24 12.68 -12.51
N LEU A 371 3.43 11.92 -11.77
CA LEU A 371 2.10 12.31 -11.30
C LEU A 371 2.00 12.50 -9.78
N GLY A 372 2.89 11.87 -9.03
CA GLY A 372 2.83 11.79 -7.57
C GLY A 372 3.62 10.61 -7.03
N PHE A 373 3.47 10.29 -5.74
CA PHE A 373 4.20 9.22 -5.09
C PHE A 373 3.54 8.73 -3.78
N PHE A 374 3.89 7.51 -3.38
CA PHE A 374 3.66 7.03 -2.01
C PHE A 374 4.84 7.41 -1.12
N GLN A 375 4.57 7.87 0.11
CA GLN A 375 5.59 7.87 1.18
C GLN A 375 5.66 6.46 1.81
N TYR A 376 6.45 6.24 2.86
CA TYR A 376 6.83 4.89 3.33
C TYR A 376 5.70 3.89 3.69
N GLY A 377 5.91 2.58 3.35
CA GLY A 377 4.96 1.42 3.51
C GLY A 377 4.55 0.70 2.18
N GLY A 378 3.51 -0.15 2.14
CA GLY A 378 3.06 -0.89 0.93
C GLY A 378 1.87 -0.41 0.09
N SER A 379 1.82 -0.74 -1.21
CA SER A 379 0.79 -0.17 -2.11
C SER A 379 0.39 -1.05 -3.28
N THR A 380 -0.75 -0.71 -3.88
CA THR A 380 -1.19 -1.23 -5.17
C THR A 380 -1.63 -0.09 -6.09
N CYS A 381 -1.58 -0.31 -7.40
CA CYS A 381 -2.08 0.63 -8.39
C CYS A 381 -3.05 -0.06 -9.36
N CYS A 382 -4.07 0.69 -9.78
CA CYS A 382 -4.99 0.26 -10.84
C CYS A 382 -4.97 1.26 -11.99
N LEU A 383 -4.92 0.74 -13.22
CA LEU A 383 -5.36 1.48 -14.40
C LEU A 383 -6.75 1.01 -14.82
N VAL A 384 -7.63 1.97 -15.05
CA VAL A 384 -9.03 1.73 -15.45
C VAL A 384 -9.24 2.34 -16.82
N PHE A 385 -9.75 1.52 -17.74
CA PHE A 385 -9.94 1.86 -19.15
C PHE A 385 -11.41 1.77 -19.53
N GLN A 386 -11.86 2.66 -20.41
CA GLN A 386 -13.22 2.64 -20.97
C GLN A 386 -13.47 1.38 -21.81
N PRO A 387 -14.74 0.97 -22.01
CA PRO A 387 -15.10 -0.19 -22.82
C PRO A 387 -14.52 -0.11 -24.23
N GLY A 388 -13.94 -1.22 -24.71
CA GLY A 388 -13.42 -1.34 -26.06
C GLY A 388 -12.08 -0.64 -26.33
N VAL A 389 -11.47 0.06 -25.37
CA VAL A 389 -10.23 0.82 -25.59
C VAL A 389 -9.01 -0.08 -25.78
N VAL A 390 -8.81 -1.06 -24.89
CA VAL A 390 -7.60 -1.90 -24.91
C VAL A 390 -7.77 -3.04 -25.91
N ARG A 391 -6.81 -3.17 -26.83
CA ARG A 391 -6.70 -4.30 -27.76
C ARG A 391 -6.00 -5.47 -27.11
N ASP A 392 -4.83 -5.22 -26.52
CA ASP A 392 -3.96 -6.23 -25.92
C ASP A 392 -3.40 -5.74 -24.59
N PHE A 393 -3.43 -6.60 -23.57
CA PHE A 393 -2.56 -6.49 -22.40
C PHE A 393 -1.30 -7.33 -22.62
N ILE A 394 -0.15 -6.77 -22.25
CA ILE A 394 1.15 -7.43 -22.41
C ILE A 394 1.43 -8.38 -21.24
N PRO A 395 1.34 -7.96 -19.96
CA PRO A 395 1.19 -8.92 -18.89
C PRO A 395 -0.14 -9.66 -19.08
N ARG A 396 -0.06 -10.97 -19.28
CA ARG A 396 -1.24 -11.83 -19.47
C ARG A 396 -1.41 -12.73 -18.26
N PRO A 397 -2.65 -12.89 -17.75
CA PRO A 397 -2.93 -13.84 -16.70
C PRO A 397 -2.70 -15.29 -17.19
N PRO A 398 -2.50 -16.26 -16.26
CA PRO A 398 -2.55 -16.10 -14.81
C PRO A 398 -1.32 -15.37 -14.26
N PHE A 399 -1.55 -14.52 -13.25
CA PHE A 399 -0.49 -13.91 -12.47
C PHE A 399 -0.25 -14.74 -11.21
N ASP A 400 1.01 -14.96 -10.85
CA ASP A 400 1.41 -15.63 -9.62
C ASP A 400 2.34 -14.73 -8.79
N ASP A 401 2.75 -15.22 -7.63
CA ASP A 401 3.66 -14.51 -6.71
C ASP A 401 5.10 -14.40 -7.24
N LYS A 402 5.43 -15.06 -8.35
CA LYS A 402 6.73 -15.01 -9.02
C LYS A 402 6.72 -14.07 -10.23
N ALA A 403 5.58 -13.45 -10.54
CA ALA A 403 5.47 -12.48 -11.61
C ALA A 403 6.52 -11.36 -11.41
N SER A 404 7.40 -11.20 -12.39
CA SER A 404 8.42 -10.16 -12.34
C SER A 404 7.76 -8.77 -12.39
N PRO A 405 8.24 -7.80 -11.59
CA PRO A 405 7.77 -6.43 -11.69
C PRO A 405 7.93 -5.88 -13.11
N VAL A 406 6.86 -5.32 -13.66
CA VAL A 406 6.93 -4.48 -14.84
C VAL A 406 7.52 -3.15 -14.41
N LYS A 407 8.56 -2.70 -15.12
CA LYS A 407 9.23 -1.45 -14.80
C LYS A 407 8.34 -0.27 -15.12
N VAL A 408 8.49 0.84 -14.39
CA VAL A 408 7.84 2.09 -14.79
C VAL A 408 8.27 2.44 -16.22
N ASN A 409 7.36 3.03 -16.98
CA ASN A 409 7.56 3.39 -18.38
C ASN A 409 7.67 2.22 -19.39
N GLN A 410 7.60 0.97 -18.93
CA GLN A 410 7.47 -0.19 -19.84
C GLN A 410 6.04 -0.41 -20.30
N ARG A 411 5.86 -0.87 -21.52
CA ARG A 411 4.55 -1.15 -22.12
C ARG A 411 3.77 -2.21 -21.35
N ILE A 412 2.52 -1.90 -21.03
CA ILE A 412 1.57 -2.83 -20.40
C ILE A 412 0.34 -3.11 -21.25
N ALA A 413 -0.02 -2.20 -22.15
CA ALA A 413 -1.18 -2.37 -23.02
C ALA A 413 -1.02 -1.64 -24.36
N ILE A 414 -1.79 -2.08 -25.34
CA ILE A 414 -1.93 -1.44 -26.64
C ILE A 414 -3.41 -1.12 -26.86
N ALA A 415 -3.72 0.14 -27.12
CA ALA A 415 -5.07 0.60 -27.46
C ALA A 415 -5.46 0.22 -28.90
N ARG A 416 -6.77 0.16 -29.18
CA ARG A 416 -7.34 -0.18 -30.49
C ARG A 416 -7.10 0.87 -31.57
#